data_AF-A0A154NZ69-F1
#
_entry.id   AF-A0A154NZ69-F1
#
_cell.length_a   1.000
_cell.length_b   1.000
_cell.length_c   1.000
_cell.angle_alpha   90.00
_cell.angle_beta   90.00
_cell.angle_gamma   90.00
#
_symmetry.space_group_name_H-M   'P 1'
#
loop_
_entity.id
_entity.type
_entity.pdbx_description
1 polymer ?
#
loop_
_entity_poly.entity_id
_entity_poly.type
_entity_poly.pdbx_seq_one_letter_code
_entity_poly.pdbx_strand_id
1 'polypeptide(L)'
;MSSWIQYAKSIPTHMDYEGQAGAEKLSRVIITLFGVVGFIWGYVIQQFSQTMYILGAGFVMAALITLQPWPMYRRKPLDWQKPQSTITTKLKKKKYY
;
A
#
# COMPACT_ATOMS: atom_id res chain seq x y z
N MET A 1 28.68 4.43 8.29
CA MET A 1 27.25 4.20 8.56
C MET A 1 26.67 3.45 7.38
N SER A 2 26.04 2.31 7.60
CA SER A 2 25.75 1.27 6.59
C SER A 2 25.03 1.80 5.34
N SER A 3 25.58 1.51 4.16
CA SER A 3 25.07 1.93 2.84
C SER A 3 23.59 1.58 2.62
N TRP A 4 23.11 0.55 3.31
CA TRP A 4 21.71 0.12 3.31
C TRP A 4 20.73 1.15 3.94
N ILE A 5 21.15 1.88 4.97
CA ILE A 5 20.33 2.93 5.60
C ILE A 5 20.18 4.12 4.64
N GLN A 6 21.24 4.46 3.89
CA GLN A 6 21.15 5.51 2.87
C GLN A 6 20.25 5.09 1.72
N TYR A 7 20.34 3.84 1.27
CA TYR A 7 19.43 3.28 0.27
C TYR A 7 17.97 3.38 0.73
N ALA A 8 17.66 2.93 1.95
CA ALA A 8 16.31 3.01 2.50
C ALA A 8 15.79 4.45 2.60
N LYS A 9 16.65 5.39 3.02
CA LYS A 9 16.30 6.82 3.14
C LYS A 9 16.18 7.53 1.80
N SER A 10 16.83 7.02 0.75
CA SER A 10 16.71 7.53 -0.62
C SER A 10 15.41 7.14 -1.32
N ILE A 11 14.62 6.23 -0.72
CA ILE A 11 13.34 5.79 -1.28
C ILE A 11 12.33 6.93 -1.08
N PRO A 12 11.78 7.50 -2.18
CA PRO A 12 10.65 8.43 -2.10
C PRO A 12 9.49 7.77 -1.35
N THR A 13 8.96 8.45 -0.33
CA THR A 13 7.84 7.97 0.50
C THR A 13 6.47 8.11 -0.17
N HIS A 14 6.42 8.68 -1.37
CA HIS A 14 5.17 8.89 -2.08
C HIS A 14 4.68 7.56 -2.69
N MET A 15 3.52 7.10 -2.23
CA MET A 15 2.81 5.94 -2.79
C MET A 15 1.82 6.42 -3.85
N ASP A 16 1.78 5.78 -5.01
CA ASP A 16 0.76 6.08 -6.03
C ASP A 16 -0.58 5.44 -5.65
N TYR A 17 -1.69 6.06 -6.08
CA TYR A 17 -3.04 5.55 -5.81
C TYR A 17 -3.24 4.10 -6.30
N GLU A 18 -2.80 3.80 -7.53
CA GLU A 18 -2.84 2.43 -8.06
C GLU A 18 -1.92 1.48 -7.29
N GLY A 19 -0.77 1.98 -6.82
CA GLY A 19 0.16 1.25 -5.99
C GLY A 19 -0.46 0.82 -4.66
N GLN A 20 -1.18 1.75 -4.01
CA GLN A 20 -1.92 1.48 -2.78
C GLN A 20 -3.02 0.42 -3.01
N ALA A 21 -3.84 0.57 -4.06
CA ALA A 21 -4.88 -0.41 -4.37
C ALA A 21 -4.30 -1.80 -4.66
N GLY A 22 -3.16 -1.87 -5.35
CA GLY A 22 -2.43 -3.11 -5.58
C GLY A 22 -1.92 -3.75 -4.28
N ALA A 23 -1.34 -2.94 -3.39
CA ALA A 23 -0.86 -3.39 -2.09
C ALA A 23 -2.00 -3.95 -1.22
N GLU A 24 -3.16 -3.29 -1.21
CA GLU A 24 -4.36 -3.76 -0.48
C GLU A 24 -4.92 -5.07 -1.05
N LYS A 25 -4.94 -5.22 -2.37
CA LYS A 25 -5.35 -6.47 -3.01
C LYS A 25 -4.39 -7.62 -2.64
N LEU A 26 -3.09 -7.35 -2.65
CA LEU A 26 -2.07 -8.34 -2.34
C LEU A 26 -2.12 -8.76 -0.86
N SER A 27 -2.25 -7.83 0.09
CA SER A 27 -2.39 -8.18 1.51
C SER A 27 -3.61 -9.05 1.76
N ARG A 28 -4.75 -8.72 1.12
CA ARG A 28 -5.97 -9.51 1.24
C ARG A 28 -5.76 -10.93 0.72
N VAL A 29 -5.14 -11.09 -0.45
CA VAL A 29 -4.84 -12.42 -1.01
C VAL A 29 -3.95 -13.23 -0.07
N ILE A 30 -2.87 -12.62 0.46
CA ILE A 30 -1.95 -13.30 1.38
C ILE A 30 -2.69 -13.75 2.65
N ILE A 31 -3.40 -12.84 3.31
CA ILE A 31 -4.11 -13.14 4.57
C ILE A 31 -5.18 -14.22 4.34
N THR A 32 -5.93 -14.16 3.23
CA THR A 32 -6.92 -15.19 2.89
C THR A 32 -6.27 -16.56 2.67
N LEU A 33 -5.16 -16.63 1.93
CA LEU A 33 -4.45 -17.89 1.71
C LEU A 33 -3.95 -18.50 3.02
N PHE A 34 -3.27 -17.71 3.86
CA PHE A 34 -2.80 -18.16 5.17
C PHE A 34 -3.95 -18.52 6.10
N GLY A 35 -5.08 -17.81 6.04
CA GLY A 35 -6.28 -18.13 6.80
C GLY A 35 -6.88 -19.48 6.43
N VAL A 36 -7.00 -19.78 5.13
CA VAL A 36 -7.52 -21.08 4.66
C VAL A 36 -6.59 -22.22 5.07
N VAL A 37 -5.29 -22.07 4.81
CA VAL A 37 -4.28 -23.09 5.16
C VAL A 37 -4.23 -23.30 6.68
N GLY A 38 -4.18 -22.21 7.44
CA GLY A 38 -4.17 -22.25 8.90
C GLY A 38 -5.41 -22.90 9.47
N PHE A 39 -6.58 -22.63 8.89
CA PHE A 39 -7.84 -23.22 9.32
C PHE A 39 -7.88 -24.74 9.08
N ILE A 40 -7.49 -25.19 7.88
CA ILE A 40 -7.40 -26.63 7.57
C ILE A 40 -6.42 -27.33 8.52
N TRP A 41 -5.24 -26.73 8.71
CA TRP A 41 -4.20 -27.29 9.58
C TRP A 41 -4.64 -27.36 11.05
N GLY A 42 -5.21 -26.27 11.58
CA GLY A 42 -5.71 -26.23 12.95
C GLY A 42 -6.89 -27.17 13.17
N TYR A 43 -7.71 -27.41 12.15
CA TYR A 43 -8.76 -28.42 12.20
C TYR A 43 -8.20 -29.83 12.30
N VAL A 44 -7.16 -30.18 11.51
CA VAL A 44 -6.52 -31.51 11.57
C VAL A 44 -5.90 -31.76 12.96
N ILE A 45 -5.23 -30.76 13.52
CA ILE A 45 -4.55 -30.88 14.83
C ILE A 45 -5.53 -30.69 16.00
N GLN A 46 -6.77 -30.27 15.74
CA GLN A 46 -7.78 -29.91 16.75
C GLN A 46 -7.30 -28.83 17.74
N GLN A 47 -6.39 -27.96 17.30
CA GLN A 47 -5.87 -26.84 18.10
C GLN A 47 -6.06 -25.51 17.36
N PHE A 48 -6.89 -24.65 17.93
CA PHE A 48 -7.16 -23.33 17.38
C PHE A 48 -5.95 -22.38 17.44
N SER A 49 -5.04 -22.59 18.39
CA SER A 49 -3.79 -21.80 18.51
C SER A 49 -2.93 -21.90 17.26
N GLN A 50 -2.88 -23.07 16.62
CA GLN A 50 -2.10 -23.30 15.40
C GLN A 50 -2.61 -22.47 14.22
N THR A 51 -3.94 -22.39 14.06
CA THR A 51 -4.59 -21.50 13.09
C THR A 51 -4.14 -20.06 13.29
N MET A 52 -4.08 -19.62 14.55
CA MET A 52 -3.75 -18.25 14.90
C MET A 52 -2.26 -17.93 14.71
N TYR A 53 -1.37 -18.89 14.94
CA TYR A 53 0.06 -18.74 14.60
C TYR A 53 0.27 -18.61 13.10
N ILE A 54 -0.39 -19.44 12.29
CA ILE A 54 -0.29 -19.40 10.83
C ILE A 54 -0.88 -18.09 10.29
N LEU A 55 -2.04 -17.68 10.80
CA LEU A 55 -2.65 -16.40 10.43
C LEU A 55 -1.76 -15.22 10.82
N GLY A 56 -1.19 -15.23 12.03
CA GLY A 56 -0.25 -14.22 12.50
C GLY A 56 1.01 -14.14 11.64
N ALA A 57 1.58 -15.28 11.27
CA ALA A 57 2.70 -15.34 10.33
C ALA A 57 2.33 -14.75 8.95
N GLY A 58 1.15 -15.08 8.43
CA GLY A 58 0.61 -14.51 7.20
C GLY A 58 0.41 -12.99 7.28
N PHE A 59 -0.06 -12.48 8.42
CA PHE A 59 -0.21 -11.05 8.67
C PHE A 59 1.14 -10.32 8.68
N VAL A 60 2.13 -10.84 9.41
CA VAL A 60 3.48 -10.25 9.44
C VAL A 60 4.09 -10.26 8.04
N MET A 61 3.93 -11.36 7.29
CA MET A 61 4.41 -11.46 5.92
C MET A 61 3.72 -10.46 4.99
N ALA A 62 2.39 -10.34 5.07
CA ALA A 62 1.63 -9.36 4.31
C ALA A 62 2.11 -7.93 4.64
N ALA A 63 2.28 -7.60 5.92
CA ALA A 63 2.76 -6.30 6.37
C ALA A 63 4.16 -5.99 5.83
N LEU A 64 5.10 -6.93 5.85
CA LEU A 64 6.45 -6.73 5.31
C LEU A 64 6.42 -6.45 3.79
N ILE A 65 5.53 -7.14 3.06
CA ILE A 65 5.41 -7.00 1.60
C ILE A 65 4.65 -5.73 1.20
N THR A 66 3.65 -5.29 1.97
CA THR A 66 2.80 -4.15 1.57
C THR A 66 3.19 -2.83 2.20
N LEU A 67 3.80 -2.83 3.39
CA LEU A 67 4.19 -1.58 4.07
C LEU A 67 5.53 -1.04 3.58
N GLN A 68 6.42 -1.87 3.05
CA GLN A 68 7.66 -1.35 2.48
C GLN A 68 7.33 -0.61 1.17
N PRO A 69 7.89 0.61 0.95
CA PRO A 69 7.62 1.42 -0.24
C PRO A 69 8.34 0.86 -1.48
N TRP A 70 7.94 -0.33 -1.93
CA TRP A 70 8.56 -1.01 -3.06
C TRP A 70 8.40 -0.20 -4.35
N PRO A 71 9.42 -0.16 -5.22
CA PRO A 71 9.34 0.52 -6.52
C PRO A 71 8.28 -0.09 -7.46
N MET A 72 7.80 -1.31 -7.17
CA MET A 72 6.70 -1.94 -7.90
C MET A 72 5.40 -1.13 -7.84
N TYR A 73 5.13 -0.46 -6.71
CA TYR A 73 3.90 0.30 -6.49
C TYR A 73 3.94 1.72 -7.08
N ARG A 74 5.01 2.09 -7.81
CA ARG A 74 5.27 3.45 -8.31
C ARG A 74 5.42 3.53 -9.84
N ARG A 75 4.73 2.64 -10.56
CA ARG A 75 4.91 2.48 -12.01
C ARG A 75 4.05 3.42 -12.85
N LYS A 76 3.17 4.22 -12.23
CA LYS A 76 2.16 5.03 -12.92
C LYS A 76 2.08 6.43 -12.31
N PRO A 77 3.01 7.34 -12.69
CA PRO A 77 2.93 8.73 -12.24
C PRO A 77 1.62 9.36 -12.69
N LEU A 78 0.89 9.98 -11.77
CA LEU A 78 -0.33 10.75 -12.11
C LEU A 78 0.05 12.00 -12.90
N ASP A 79 -0.49 12.15 -14.10
CA ASP A 79 -0.47 13.41 -14.84
C ASP A 79 -1.46 14.40 -14.21
N TRP A 80 -0.95 15.23 -13.29
CA TRP A 80 -1.75 16.30 -12.69
C TRP A 80 -2.17 17.32 -13.75
N GLN A 81 -3.47 17.59 -13.86
CA GLN A 81 -3.97 18.65 -14.73
C GLN A 81 -3.44 20.01 -14.25
N LYS A 82 -3.03 20.86 -15.20
CA LYS A 82 -2.55 22.21 -14.90
C LYS A 82 -3.65 23.01 -14.17
N PRO A 83 -3.30 23.80 -13.14
CA PRO A 83 -4.27 24.60 -12.40
C PRO A 83 -5.03 25.55 -13.34
N GLN A 84 -6.36 25.52 -13.25
CA GLN A 84 -7.25 26.36 -14.05
C GLN A 84 -7.06 27.84 -13.66
N SER A 85 -6.49 28.65 -14.55
CA SER A 85 -6.23 30.09 -14.36
C SER A 85 -7.48 30.98 -14.43
N THR A 86 -8.67 30.39 -14.53
CA THR A 86 -9.93 31.09 -14.81
C THR A 86 -10.47 31.91 -13.64
N ILE A 87 -10.03 31.64 -12.41
CA ILE A 87 -10.48 32.39 -11.21
C ILE A 87 -9.93 33.83 -11.22
N THR A 88 -8.68 34.03 -11.67
CA THR A 88 -8.06 35.37 -11.72
C THR A 88 -8.71 36.27 -12.76
N THR A 89 -9.23 35.69 -13.85
CA THR A 89 -9.90 36.46 -14.92
C THR A 89 -11.31 36.93 -14.51
N LYS A 90 -12.07 36.11 -13.76
CA LYS A 90 -13.41 36.51 -13.28
C LYS A 90 -13.36 37.58 -12.18
N LEU A 91 -12.38 37.54 -11.27
CA LEU A 91 -12.19 38.59 -10.27
C LEU A 91 -11.77 39.92 -10.89
N LYS A 92 -10.93 39.89 -11.93
CA LYS A 92 -10.57 41.11 -12.68
C LYS A 92 -11.78 41.66 -13.43
N LYS A 93 -12.67 40.84 -13.98
CA LYS A 93 -13.89 41.33 -14.66
C LYS A 93 -14.92 41.91 -13.68
N LYS A 94 -15.05 41.37 -12.47
CA LYS A 94 -16.00 41.85 -11.44
C LYS A 94 -15.54 43.14 -10.74
N LYS A 95 -14.26 43.48 -10.78
CA LYS A 95 -13.71 44.72 -10.17
C LYS A 95 -13.84 45.96 -11.06
N TYR A 96 -14.19 45.77 -12.34
CA TYR A 96 -14.31 46.84 -13.34
C TYR A 96 -15.76 47.03 -13.84
N TYR A 97 -16.73 46.47 -13.12
CA TYR A 97 -18.16 46.74 -13.27
C TYR A 97 -18.73 47.21 -11.95
#